data_AF-D5H478-F1
#
_entry.id   AF-D5H478-F1
#
_cell.length_a   1.000
_cell.length_b   1.000
_cell.length_c   1.000
_cell.angle_alpha   90.00
_cell.angle_beta   90.00
_cell.angle_gamma   90.00
#
_symmetry.space_group_name_H-M   'P 1'
#
loop_
_entity.id
_entity.type
_entity.pdbx_description
1 polymer ?
#
loop_
_entity_poly.entity_id
_entity_poly.type
_entity_poly.pdbx_seq_one_letter_code
_entity_poly.pdbx_strand_id
1 'polypeptide(L)' 'MTTRKGLAKEARKARVEAGLSQSEIAERLDVDRSAISKAENWQKGDGFTSLRKRIIKEVTGKDVRGPLYEVGYDVS' A
#
# COMPACT_ATOMS: atom_id res chain seq x y z
N MET A 1 -12.70 -5.03 -6.28
CA MET A 1 -11.36 -5.64 -6.45
C MET A 1 -10.35 -4.54 -6.69
N THR A 2 -9.23 -4.49 -5.94
CA THR A 2 -8.22 -3.42 -6.03
C THR A 2 -6.91 -3.98 -6.58
N THR A 3 -6.41 -3.43 -7.68
CA THR A 3 -5.10 -3.79 -8.26
C THR A 3 -3.95 -3.30 -7.39
N ARG A 4 -2.71 -3.78 -7.61
CA ARG A 4 -1.52 -3.25 -6.89
C ARG A 4 -1.37 -1.72 -7.05
N LYS A 5 -1.68 -1.19 -8.23
CA LYS A 5 -1.70 0.25 -8.51
C LYS A 5 -2.82 0.96 -7.75
N GLY A 6 -4.01 0.36 -7.69
CA GLY A 6 -5.10 0.85 -6.87
C GLY A 6 -4.72 0.89 -5.39
N LEU A 7 -4.04 -0.14 -4.89
CA LEU A 7 -3.63 -0.23 -3.50
C LEU A 7 -2.63 0.88 -3.10
N ALA A 8 -1.73 1.27 -4.02
CA ALA A 8 -0.85 2.42 -3.81
C ALA A 8 -1.62 3.74 -3.68
N LYS A 9 -2.65 3.93 -4.53
CA LYS A 9 -3.54 5.10 -4.46
C LYS A 9 -4.33 5.12 -3.14
N GLU A 10 -4.87 3.98 -2.72
CA GLU A 10 -5.60 3.87 -1.45
C GLU A 10 -4.72 4.14 -0.23
N ALA A 11 -3.48 3.63 -0.21
CA ALA A 11 -2.53 3.92 0.86
C ALA A 11 -2.22 5.43 0.95
N ARG A 12 -1.94 6.07 -0.20
CA ARG A 12 -1.74 7.52 -0.26
C ARG A 12 -2.97 8.30 0.21
N LYS A 13 -4.15 7.91 -0.28
CA LYS A 13 -5.42 8.55 0.05
C LYS A 13 -5.68 8.49 1.55
N ALA A 14 -5.58 7.30 2.16
CA ALA A 14 -5.76 7.12 3.60
C ALA A 14 -4.84 8.05 4.39
N ARG A 15 -3.54 8.08 4.08
CA ARG A 15 -2.58 8.97 4.75
C ARG A 15 -2.98 10.45 4.62
N VAL A 16 -3.31 10.91 3.41
CA VAL A 16 -3.67 12.32 3.17
C VAL A 16 -4.97 12.70 3.88
N GLU A 17 -5.99 11.83 3.87
CA GLU A 17 -7.26 12.07 4.58
C GLU A 17 -7.08 12.12 6.10
N ALA A 18 -6.08 11.44 6.64
CA ALA A 18 -5.70 11.53 8.04
C ALA A 18 -4.80 12.75 8.38
N GLY A 19 -4.48 13.60 7.38
CA GLY A 19 -3.65 14.79 7.58
C GLY A 19 -2.17 14.50 7.84
N LEU A 20 -1.70 13.28 7.60
CA LEU A 20 -0.32 12.88 7.91
C LEU A 20 0.63 13.15 6.73
N SER A 21 1.82 13.64 7.04
CA SER A 21 2.96 13.65 6.12
C SER A 21 3.52 12.24 5.91
N GLN A 22 4.38 12.09 4.90
CA GLN A 22 5.07 10.82 4.67
C GLN A 22 6.07 10.48 5.78
N SER A 23 6.66 11.48 6.46
CA SER A 23 7.58 11.25 7.57
C SER A 23 6.84 10.74 8.80
N GLU A 24 5.70 11.34 9.15
CA GLU A 24 4.92 10.94 10.32
C GLU A 24 4.42 9.49 10.21
N ILE A 25 3.95 9.05 9.04
CA ILE A 25 3.56 7.64 8.87
C ILE A 25 4.79 6.71 8.82
N ALA A 26 5.94 7.20 8.35
CA ALA A 26 7.18 6.43 8.31
C ALA A 26 7.66 6.14 9.72
N GLU A 27 7.65 7.15 10.61
CA GLU A 27 7.96 7.02 12.03
C GLU A 27 7.02 6.04 12.73
N ARG A 28 5.69 6.15 12.51
CA ARG A 28 4.71 5.21 13.09
C ARG A 28 4.92 3.76 12.66
N LEU A 29 5.39 3.55 11.44
CA LEU A 29 5.61 2.22 10.87
C LEU A 29 7.05 1.71 11.03
N ASP A 30 7.94 2.50 11.63
CA ASP A 30 9.38 2.20 11.75
C ASP A 30 9.99 1.80 10.39
N VAL A 31 9.82 2.68 9.39
CA VAL A 31 10.40 2.53 8.05
C VAL A 31 10.96 3.84 7.56
N ASP A 32 11.80 3.80 6.52
CA ASP A 32 12.26 5.02 5.87
C ASP A 32 11.12 5.78 5.18
N ARG A 33 11.13 7.11 5.28
CA ARG A 33 10.25 7.98 4.49
C ARG A 33 10.34 7.70 2.98
N SER A 34 11.51 7.28 2.50
CA SER A 34 11.69 6.89 1.09
C SER A 34 10.89 5.63 0.71
N ALA A 35 10.71 4.70 1.65
CA ALA A 35 9.89 3.50 1.46
C ALA A 35 8.40 3.86 1.36
N ILE A 36 7.93 4.82 2.16
CA ILE A 36 6.56 5.37 2.04
C ILE A 36 6.35 5.97 0.66
N SER A 37 7.28 6.81 0.20
CA SER A 37 7.19 7.45 -1.12
C SER A 37 7.12 6.42 -2.26
N LYS A 38 7.97 5.38 -2.22
CA LYS A 38 7.94 4.28 -3.20
C LYS A 38 6.66 3.43 -3.10
N ALA A 39 6.14 3.21 -1.90
CA ALA A 39 4.90 2.48 -1.71
C ALA A 39 3.69 3.21 -2.32
N GLU A 40 3.62 4.53 -2.16
CA GLU A 40 2.56 5.38 -2.70
C GLU A 40 2.69 5.60 -4.21
N ASN A 41 3.91 5.56 -4.75
CA ASN A 41 4.18 5.73 -6.17
C ASN A 41 4.43 4.37 -6.86
N TRP A 42 3.33 3.68 -7.19
CA TRP A 42 3.38 2.36 -7.79
C TRP A 42 4.27 2.29 -9.04
N GLN A 43 5.13 1.28 -9.09
CA GLN A 43 5.89 0.86 -10.25
C GLN A 43 5.64 -0.61 -10.55
N LYS A 44 5.66 -0.98 -11.84
CA LYS A 44 5.47 -2.37 -12.26
C LYS A 44 6.55 -3.24 -11.62
N GLY A 45 6.12 -4.28 -10.90
CA GLY A 45 7.04 -5.22 -10.24
C GLY A 45 7.55 -4.78 -8.87
N ASP A 46 7.10 -3.65 -8.31
CA ASP A 46 7.57 -3.22 -6.99
C ASP A 46 7.12 -4.17 -5.85
N GLY A 47 7.95 -4.23 -4.80
CA GLY A 47 7.76 -5.08 -3.61
C GLY A 47 6.95 -4.44 -2.49
N PHE A 48 6.28 -3.30 -2.71
CA PHE A 48 5.70 -2.49 -1.62
C PHE A 48 4.27 -2.87 -1.22
N THR A 49 3.74 -3.99 -1.71
CA THR A 49 2.37 -4.44 -1.40
C THR A 49 2.12 -4.54 0.10
N SER A 50 3.03 -5.17 0.86
CA SER A 50 2.89 -5.30 2.31
C SER A 50 2.91 -3.95 3.02
N LEU A 51 3.78 -3.03 2.60
CA LEU A 51 3.85 -1.70 3.20
C LEU A 51 2.58 -0.88 2.93
N ARG A 52 1.99 -0.98 1.73
CA ARG A 52 0.70 -0.32 1.42
C ARG A 52 -0.42 -0.80 2.34
N LYS A 53 -0.49 -2.10 2.60
CA LYS A 53 -1.46 -2.68 3.53
C LYS A 53 -1.24 -2.19 4.95
N ARG A 54 0.03 -2.10 5.39
CA ARG A 54 0.40 -1.55 6.71
C ARG A 54 -0.02 -0.08 6.85
N ILE A 55 0.20 0.75 5.83
CA ILE A 55 -0.25 2.16 5.83
C ILE A 55 -1.77 2.24 6.01
N ILE A 56 -2.54 1.48 5.22
CA ILE A 56 -4.01 1.51 5.31
C ILE A 56 -4.48 1.03 6.69
N LYS A 57 -3.90 -0.06 7.20
CA LYS A 57 -4.25 -0.61 8.51
C LYS A 57 -3.94 0.38 9.63
N GLU A 58 -2.75 0.96 9.63
CA GLU A 58 -2.30 1.93 10.64
C GLU A 58 -3.20 3.17 10.66
N VAL A 59 -3.56 3.69 9.49
CA VAL A 59 -4.30 4.94 9.39
C VAL A 59 -5.81 4.75 9.62
N THR A 60 -6.37 3.63 9.17
CA THR A 60 -7.84 3.45 9.12
C THR A 60 -8.36 2.34 10.04
N GLY A 61 -7.47 1.54 10.64
CA GLY A 61 -7.81 0.32 11.36
C GLY A 61 -8.28 -0.84 10.47
N LYS A 62 -8.46 -0.63 9.15
CA LYS A 62 -8.99 -1.63 8.23
C LYS A 62 -7.90 -2.59 7.77
N ASP A 63 -8.17 -3.89 7.90
CA ASP A 63 -7.29 -4.91 7.34
C ASP A 63 -7.58 -5.12 5.85
N VAL A 64 -6.53 -5.15 5.03
CA VAL A 64 -6.63 -5.36 3.59
C VAL A 64 -6.31 -6.82 3.26
N ARG A 65 -7.34 -7.65 3.23
CA ARG A 65 -7.24 -9.08 2.94
C ARG A 65 -7.12 -9.36 1.43
N GLY A 66 -6.32 -10.38 1.11
CA GLY A 66 -6.14 -10.93 -0.25
C GLY A 66 -5.01 -10.26 -1.07
N PRO A 67 -4.31 -11.03 -1.92
CA PRO A 67 -3.66 -10.55 -3.13
C PRO A 67 -4.61 -10.83 -4.30
N LEU A 68 -5.18 -9.82 -4.93
CA LEU A 68 -5.94 -10.09 -6.16
C LEU A 68 -4.96 -10.23 -7.33
N TYR A 69 -4.54 -11.47 -7.57
CA TYR A 69 -4.15 -11.99 -8.88
C TYR A 69 -5.24 -12.99 -9.29
N GLU A 70 -5.86 -12.80 -10.46
CA GLU A 70 -6.43 -13.94 -11.17
C GLU A 70 -5.25 -14.63 -11.88
N VAL A 71 -4.93 -15.85 -11.43
CA VAL A 71 -4.20 -16.81 -12.26
C VAL A 71 -5.27 -17.48 -13.11
N GLY A 72 -5.34 -17.10 -14.38
CA GLY A 72 -6.07 -17.88 -15.38
C GLY A 72 -5.39 -19.24 -15.58
N TYR A 73 -6.17 -20.23 -16.00
CA TYR A 73 -5.76 -21.64 -16.05
C TYR A 73 -4.54 -21.87 -16.95
N ASP A 74 -3.62 -22.70 -16.45
CA ASP A 74 -2.79 -23.55 -17.29
C ASP A 74 -3.74 -24.51 -18.02
N VAL A 75 -3.86 -24.35 -19.33
CA VAL A 75 -4.43 -25.36 -20.22
C VAL A 75 -3.29 -26.31 -20.57
N SER A 76 -3.23 -27.40 -19.81
CA SER A 76 -2.54 -28.64 -20.21
C SER A 76 -3.16 -29.23 -21.48
#